data_AF-A0A523BU04-F1
#
_entry.id   AF-A0A523BU04-F1
#
_cell.length_a   1.000
_cell.length_b   1.000
_cell.length_c   1.000
_cell.angle_alpha   90.00
_cell.angle_beta   90.00
_cell.angle_gamma   90.00
#
_symmetry.space_group_name_H-M   'P 1'
#
loop_
_entity.id
_entity.type
_entity.pdbx_description
1 polymer ?
#
loop_
_entity_poly.entity_id
_entity_poly.type
_entity_poly.pdbx_seq_one_letter_code
_entity_poly.pdbx_strand_id
1 'polypeptide(L)'
;MNSNSSPLMQFNRNCNQVIEESVNRLARSGFTVVESFDLQVARANHSDCTCPQHGTDQCACQLAILLVYEKDALPISLMVHGNQEWTEISIVETPDQKIKPALRAKITAALQPEYFLHSGHESVTSVS
;
A
#
# COMPACT_ATOMS: atom_id res chain seq x y z
N MET A 1 15.82 14.03 10.25
CA MET A 1 14.54 13.59 10.81
C MET A 1 14.64 12.10 11.06
N ASN A 2 14.52 11.66 12.31
CA ASN A 2 14.45 10.25 12.68
C ASN A 2 12.99 9.80 12.59
N SER A 3 12.57 9.43 11.39
CA SER A 3 11.25 8.85 11.17
C SER A 3 11.28 7.37 11.54
N ASN A 4 10.34 6.93 12.36
CA ASN A 4 10.15 5.51 12.65
C ASN A 4 8.97 5.01 11.83
N SER A 5 9.08 3.80 11.28
CA SER A 5 7.96 3.12 10.64
C SER A 5 7.41 2.05 11.57
N SER A 6 6.09 2.03 11.77
CA SER A 6 5.40 0.96 12.49
C SER A 6 4.63 0.08 11.49
N PRO A 7 4.93 -1.23 11.40
CA PRO A 7 4.20 -2.14 10.52
C PRO A 7 2.70 -2.12 10.79
N LEU A 8 1.91 -2.15 9.71
CA LEU A 8 0.45 -2.15 9.77
C LEU A 8 -0.12 -3.44 9.19
N MET A 9 0.35 -3.86 8.02
CA MET A 9 -0.15 -5.05 7.33
C MET A 9 0.91 -5.60 6.36
N GLN A 10 0.90 -6.92 6.15
CA GLN A 10 1.75 -7.60 5.17
C GLN A 10 0.89 -8.43 4.23
N PHE A 11 1.33 -8.52 2.98
CA PHE A 11 0.68 -9.24 1.90
C PHE A 11 1.70 -10.09 1.17
N ASN A 12 1.35 -11.32 0.83
CA ASN A 12 2.12 -12.17 -0.08
C ASN A 12 1.67 -11.93 -1.53
N ARG A 13 1.77 -10.66 -1.96
CA ARG A 13 1.28 -10.17 -3.25
C ARG A 13 2.19 -9.05 -3.78
N ASN A 14 2.07 -8.82 -5.08
CA ASN A 14 2.78 -7.77 -5.81
C ASN A 14 2.53 -6.37 -5.25
N CYS A 15 3.60 -5.59 -5.06
CA CYS A 15 3.55 -4.25 -4.47
C CYS A 15 2.69 -3.26 -5.26
N ASN A 16 2.81 -3.22 -6.59
CA ASN A 16 2.02 -2.29 -7.41
C ASN A 16 0.51 -2.59 -7.30
N GLN A 17 0.12 -3.88 -7.28
CA GLN A 17 -1.27 -4.28 -7.06
C GLN A 17 -1.76 -3.87 -5.67
N VAL A 18 -0.95 -4.06 -4.64
CA VAL A 18 -1.31 -3.68 -3.26
C VAL A 18 -1.42 -2.17 -3.13
N ILE A 19 -0.57 -1.38 -3.78
CA ILE A 19 -0.66 0.09 -3.81
C ILE A 19 -2.00 0.52 -4.42
N GLU A 20 -2.32 0.03 -5.63
CA GLU A 20 -3.55 0.38 -6.34
C GLU A 20 -4.80 0.00 -5.52
N GLU A 21 -4.85 -1.21 -4.98
CA GLU A 21 -5.96 -1.66 -4.14
C GLU A 21 -6.06 -0.83 -2.86
N SER A 22 -4.94 -0.49 -2.23
CA SER A 22 -4.92 0.31 -1.00
C SER A 22 -5.46 1.72 -1.23
N VAL A 23 -5.04 2.37 -2.31
CA VAL A 23 -5.55 3.70 -2.72
C VAL A 23 -7.06 3.64 -2.91
N ASN A 24 -7.55 2.65 -3.66
CA ASN A 24 -8.97 2.49 -3.92
C ASN A 24 -9.79 2.23 -2.65
N ARG A 25 -9.32 1.36 -1.77
CA ARG A 25 -10.03 1.01 -0.52
C ARG A 25 -10.07 2.17 0.47
N LEU A 26 -8.95 2.88 0.62
CA LEU A 26 -8.88 4.09 1.46
C LEU A 26 -9.80 5.18 0.92
N ALA A 27 -9.80 5.42 -0.40
CA ALA A 27 -10.70 6.37 -1.04
C ALA A 27 -12.18 6.02 -0.82
N ARG A 28 -12.56 4.75 -1.00
CA ARG A 28 -13.92 4.24 -0.72
C ARG A 28 -14.32 4.38 0.75
N SER A 29 -13.35 4.40 1.66
CA SER A 29 -13.56 4.58 3.09
C SER A 29 -13.64 6.05 3.51
N GLY A 30 -13.60 6.99 2.55
CA GLY A 30 -13.75 8.43 2.79
C GLY A 30 -12.44 9.19 3.02
N PHE A 31 -11.29 8.55 2.81
CA PHE A 31 -9.99 9.23 2.85
C PHE A 31 -9.65 9.86 1.50
N THR A 32 -8.90 10.97 1.51
CA THR A 32 -8.20 11.43 0.30
C THR A 32 -6.78 10.86 0.33
N VAL A 33 -6.34 10.24 -0.75
CA VAL A 33 -5.02 9.62 -0.85
C VAL A 33 -4.22 10.28 -1.98
N VAL A 34 -2.98 10.67 -1.68
CA VAL A 34 -2.03 11.21 -2.65
C VAL A 34 -0.76 10.37 -2.60
N GLU A 35 -0.37 9.78 -3.72
CA GLU A 35 0.95 9.16 -3.87
C GLU A 35 2.01 10.25 -4.03
N SER A 36 2.72 10.55 -2.95
CA SER A 36 3.69 11.66 -2.90
C SER A 36 5.09 11.27 -3.34
N PHE A 37 5.36 9.97 -3.38
CA PHE A 37 6.62 9.42 -3.87
C PHE A 37 6.39 8.01 -4.43
N ASP A 38 7.00 7.75 -5.58
CA ASP A 38 7.10 6.43 -6.20
C ASP A 38 8.56 6.22 -6.64
N LEU A 39 9.20 5.17 -6.13
CA LEU A 39 10.58 4.84 -6.43
C LEU A 39 10.77 4.44 -7.90
N GLN A 40 9.82 3.77 -8.55
CA GLN A 40 9.91 3.45 -9.98
C GLN A 40 9.96 4.73 -10.82
N VAL A 41 9.07 5.69 -10.55
CA VAL A 41 9.05 6.98 -11.23
C VAL A 41 10.32 7.79 -10.95
N ALA A 42 10.76 7.84 -9.69
CA ALA A 42 11.99 8.55 -9.33
C ALA A 42 13.22 7.93 -10.02
N ARG A 43 13.33 6.60 -10.05
CA ARG A 43 14.44 5.88 -10.68
C ARG A 43 14.48 6.05 -12.19
N ALA A 44 13.33 6.11 -12.87
CA ALA A 44 13.27 6.34 -14.31
C ALA A 44 13.99 7.64 -14.73
N ASN A 45 14.13 8.60 -13.80
CA ASN A 45 14.79 9.88 -14.02
C ASN A 45 16.27 9.91 -13.56
N HIS A 46 16.82 8.80 -13.06
CA HIS A 46 18.19 8.71 -12.54
C HIS A 46 18.97 7.55 -13.19
N SER A 47 19.84 7.88 -14.16
CA SER A 47 20.63 6.93 -14.96
C SER A 47 21.74 6.18 -14.22
N ASP A 48 22.16 6.67 -13.04
CA ASP A 48 23.40 6.23 -12.37
C ASP A 48 23.16 5.31 -11.16
N CYS A 49 22.03 4.60 -11.15
CA CYS A 49 21.67 3.75 -10.02
C CYS A 49 22.50 2.46 -10.00
N THR A 50 23.17 2.18 -8.88
CA THR A 50 24.01 0.99 -8.63
C THR A 50 23.22 -0.28 -8.30
N CYS A 51 21.91 -0.29 -8.50
CA CYS A 51 21.14 -1.53 -8.39
C CYS A 51 21.60 -2.48 -9.53
N PRO A 52 22.03 -3.71 -9.23
CA PRO A 52 22.49 -4.66 -10.25
C PRO A 52 21.44 -4.97 -11.33
N GLN A 53 20.17 -4.71 -11.01
CA GLN A 53 19.01 -4.92 -11.89
C GLN A 53 18.39 -3.59 -12.35
N HIS A 54 19.10 -2.47 -12.25
CA HIS A 54 18.56 -1.16 -12.60
C HIS A 54 18.08 -1.10 -14.06
N GLY A 55 16.88 -0.55 -14.27
CA GLY A 55 16.32 -0.38 -15.61
C GLY A 55 15.85 -1.68 -16.28
N THR A 56 15.91 -2.83 -15.60
CA THR A 56 15.36 -4.10 -16.09
C THR A 56 14.05 -4.43 -15.37
N ASP A 57 13.22 -5.25 -16.00
CA ASP A 57 12.00 -5.83 -15.41
C ASP A 57 12.29 -6.68 -14.15
N GLN A 58 13.57 -6.91 -13.81
CA GLN A 58 14.03 -7.71 -12.68
C GLN A 58 14.25 -6.89 -11.40
N CYS A 59 14.30 -5.55 -11.46
CA CYS A 59 14.29 -4.73 -10.24
C CYS A 59 12.85 -4.55 -9.74
N ALA A 60 12.33 -5.61 -9.13
CA ALA A 60 10.99 -5.66 -8.58
C ALA A 60 10.81 -4.80 -7.31
N CYS A 61 11.89 -4.30 -6.70
CA CYS A 61 11.82 -3.49 -5.48
C CYS A 61 11.00 -2.22 -5.73
N GLN A 62 9.95 -2.05 -4.94
CA GLN A 62 9.07 -0.88 -4.99
C GLN A 62 8.93 -0.25 -3.61
N LEU A 63 8.96 1.08 -3.61
CA LEU A 63 8.68 1.91 -2.44
C LEU A 63 7.78 3.06 -2.89
N ALA A 64 6.60 3.15 -2.28
CA ALA A 64 5.69 4.27 -2.46
C ALA A 64 5.36 4.93 -1.11
N ILE A 65 5.20 6.25 -1.12
CA ILE A 65 4.69 7.01 0.02
C ILE A 65 3.29 7.51 -0.32
N LEU A 66 2.30 7.06 0.44
CA LEU A 66 0.93 7.52 0.34
C LEU A 66 0.63 8.49 1.47
N LEU A 67 0.24 9.72 1.13
CA LEU A 67 -0.32 10.68 2.07
C LEU A 67 -1.82 10.45 2.18
N VAL A 68 -2.28 10.08 3.37
CA VAL A 68 -3.68 9.78 3.66
C VAL A 68 -4.26 10.89 4.51
N TYR A 69 -5.24 11.60 3.95
CA TYR A 69 -5.92 12.72 4.60
C TYR A 69 -7.29 12.28 5.10
N GLU A 70 -7.54 12.51 6.39
CA GLU A 70 -8.88 12.67 6.94
C GLU A 70 -9.29 14.14 6.80
N LYS A 71 -10.60 14.42 6.72
CA LYS A 71 -11.12 15.78 6.53
C LYS A 71 -10.52 16.75 7.57
N ASP A 72 -9.98 17.86 7.09
CA ASP A 72 -9.41 18.96 7.89
C ASP A 72 -8.26 18.53 8.84
N ALA A 73 -7.55 17.44 8.54
CA ALA A 73 -6.43 16.92 9.33
C ALA A 73 -5.10 16.95 8.57
N LEU A 74 -3.99 16.94 9.31
CA LEU A 74 -2.66 16.69 8.74
C LEU A 74 -2.61 15.26 8.16
N PRO A 75 -1.93 15.06 7.02
CA PRO A 75 -1.85 13.74 6.41
C PRO A 75 -1.02 12.79 7.28
N ILE A 76 -1.41 11.53 7.24
CA ILE A 76 -0.58 10.43 7.71
C ILE A 76 0.20 9.91 6.52
N SER A 77 1.48 9.62 6.72
CA SER A 77 2.31 8.96 5.73
C SER A 77 2.23 7.45 5.91
N LEU A 78 1.75 6.75 4.87
CA LEU A 78 1.93 5.31 4.73
C LEU A 78 3.11 5.06 3.82
N MET A 79 4.00 4.17 4.23
CA MET A 79 5.06 3.62 3.42
C MET A 79 4.63 2.25 2.94
N VAL A 80 4.56 2.07 1.62
CA VAL A 80 4.33 0.78 1.00
C VAL A 80 5.65 0.32 0.41
N HIS A 81 6.19 -0.78 0.93
CA HIS A 81 7.48 -1.32 0.51
C HIS A 81 7.33 -2.79 0.16
N GLY A 82 7.91 -3.21 -0.96
CA GLY A 82 7.77 -4.59 -1.38
C GLY A 82 8.44 -4.92 -2.70
N ASN A 83 8.03 -6.04 -3.27
CA ASN A 83 8.45 -6.54 -4.57
C ASN A 83 7.29 -7.25 -5.30
N GLN A 84 7.59 -8.17 -6.22
CA GLN A 84 6.55 -8.92 -6.95
C GLN A 84 5.83 -9.97 -6.10
N GLU A 85 6.42 -10.42 -4.98
CA GLU A 85 5.94 -11.54 -4.17
C GLU A 85 5.44 -11.12 -2.78
N TRP A 86 5.94 -10.01 -2.26
CA TRP A 86 5.63 -9.54 -0.91
C TRP A 86 5.49 -8.02 -0.85
N THR A 87 4.60 -7.56 0.00
CA THR A 87 4.38 -6.14 0.29
C THR A 87 4.10 -5.93 1.78
N GLU A 88 4.69 -4.88 2.35
CA GLU A 88 4.35 -4.36 3.66
C GLU A 88 3.85 -2.92 3.55
N ILE A 89 2.79 -2.64 4.30
CA ILE A 89 2.32 -1.28 4.56
C ILE A 89 2.68 -0.94 6.00
N SER A 90 3.39 0.16 6.17
CA SER A 90 3.81 0.71 7.46
C SER A 90 3.33 2.15 7.61
N ILE A 91 3.03 2.58 8.83
CA ILE A 91 2.79 4.00 9.14
C ILE A 91 4.14 4.64 9.47
N VAL A 92 4.46 5.73 8.79
CA VAL A 92 5.63 6.57 9.09
C VAL A 92 5.22 7.60 10.13
N GLU A 93 5.84 7.53 11.30
CA GLU A 93 5.66 8.50 12.38
C GLU A 93 6.91 9.37 12.52
N THR A 94 6.67 10.65 12.83
CA THR A 94 7.72 11.56 13.30
C THR A 94 7.48 11.84 14.79
N PRO A 95 8.48 12.30 15.54
CA PRO A 95 8.30 12.68 16.94
C PRO A 95 7.11 13.64 17.16
N ASP A 96 6.86 14.52 16.19
CA ASP A 96 5.81 15.53 16.24
C ASP A 96 4.46 15.07 15.67
N GLN A 97 4.42 13.91 14.99
CA GLN A 97 3.23 13.37 14.34
C GLN A 97 3.09 11.87 14.62
N LYS A 98 2.64 11.56 15.84
CA LYS A 98 2.17 10.22 16.19
C LYS A 98 0.72 10.03 15.77
N ILE A 99 0.41 8.86 15.23
CA ILE A 99 -0.96 8.55 14.83
C ILE A 99 -1.84 8.31 16.06
N LYS A 100 -3.05 8.89 16.07
CA LYS A 100 -4.05 8.57 17.11
C LYS A 100 -4.51 7.12 16.95
N PRO A 101 -4.68 6.34 18.03
CA PRO A 101 -5.11 4.94 17.95
C PRO A 101 -6.41 4.72 17.17
N ALA A 102 -7.39 5.61 17.30
CA ALA A 102 -8.65 5.54 16.57
C ALA A 102 -8.46 5.69 15.06
N LEU A 103 -7.58 6.60 14.63
CA LEU A 103 -7.30 6.81 13.21
C LEU A 103 -6.48 5.66 12.64
N ARG A 104 -5.53 5.11 13.42
CA ARG A 104 -4.84 3.86 13.07
C ARG A 104 -5.83 2.74 12.81
N ALA A 105 -6.78 2.52 13.71
CA ALA A 105 -7.79 1.48 13.56
C ALA A 105 -8.67 1.67 12.32
N LYS A 106 -9.09 2.91 12.01
CA LYS A 106 -9.83 3.22 10.78
C LYS A 106 -9.03 2.90 9.52
N ILE A 107 -7.75 3.29 9.47
CA ILE A 107 -6.87 3.01 8.33
C ILE A 107 -6.63 1.50 8.20
N THR A 108 -6.37 0.80 9.31
CA THR A 108 -6.21 -0.66 9.29
C THR A 108 -7.45 -1.33 8.72
N ALA A 109 -8.65 -0.96 9.20
CA ALA A 109 -9.91 -1.52 8.73
C ALA A 109 -10.14 -1.24 7.24
N ALA A 110 -9.86 -0.01 6.79
CA ALA A 110 -9.98 0.37 5.38
C ALA A 110 -9.02 -0.43 4.47
N LEU A 111 -7.83 -0.80 4.95
CA LEU A 111 -6.85 -1.56 4.19
C LEU A 111 -7.14 -3.07 4.15
N GLN A 112 -8.05 -3.58 4.97
CA GLN A 112 -8.34 -5.01 4.97
C GLN A 112 -8.87 -5.45 3.60
N PRO A 113 -8.40 -6.59 3.08
CA PRO A 113 -8.99 -7.17 1.88
C PRO A 113 -10.47 -7.49 2.15
N GLU A 114 -11.32 -7.11 1.21
CA GLU A 114 -12.70 -7.54 1.18
C GLU A 114 -12.64 -9.03 0.85
N TYR A 115 -12.88 -9.88 1.84
CA TYR A 115 -13.10 -11.29 1.57
C TYR A 115 -14.41 -11.39 0.79
N PHE A 116 -14.30 -11.47 -0.54
CA PHE A 116 -15.41 -11.98 -1.34
C PHE A 116 -15.58 -13.44 -0.96
N LEU A 117 -16.50 -13.70 -0.03
CA LEU A 117 -17.13 -15.01 0.06
C LEU A 117 -17.72 -15.25 -1.33
N HIS A 118 -17.09 -16.15 -2.09
CA HIS A 118 -17.74 -16.71 -3.26
C HIS A 118 -18.99 -17.42 -2.73
N SER A 119 -20.14 -16.75 -2.77
CA SER A 119 -21.43 -17.41 -2.69
C SER A 119 -21.45 -18.41 -3.85
N GLY A 120 -21.38 -19.70 -3.50
CA GLY A 120 -21.41 -20.77 -4.48
C GLY A 120 -22.68 -20.73 -5.32
N HIS A 121 -22.55 -21.13 -6.58
CA HIS A 121 -23.67 -21.61 -7.36
C HIS A 121 -23.32 -22.99 -7.94
N GLU A 122 -23.83 -23.99 -7.22
CA GLU A 122 -24.39 -25.28 -7.66
C GLU A 122 -23.57 -26.23 -8.55
N SER A 123 -23.31 -27.40 -7.95
CA SER A 123 -23.10 -28.67 -8.67
C SER A 123 -24.44 -29.35 -8.99
N VAL A 124 -24.41 -30.14 -10.07
CA VAL A 124 -25.30 -31.27 -10.47
C VAL A 124 -26.66 -30.83 -11.07
N THR A 125 -27.18 -31.28 -12.22
CA THR A 125 -27.23 -32.56 -12.98
C THR A 125 -27.71 -32.19 -14.41
N SER A 126 -27.50 -32.86 -15.55
CA SER A 126 -27.82 -34.25 -15.91
C SER A 126 -27.54 -34.47 -17.42
N VAL A 127 -26.98 -35.64 -17.75
CA VAL A 127 -27.29 -36.55 -18.88
C VAL A 127 -27.52 -35.97 -20.28
N SER A 128 -26.65 -36.35 -21.21
CA SER A 128 -26.94 -37.32 -22.30
C SER A 128 -25.64 -37.94 -22.82
#